data_AF-A0A933LAT6-F1
#
_entry.id   AF-A0A933LAT6-F1
#
_cell.length_a   1.000
_cell.length_b   1.000
_cell.length_c   1.000
_cell.angle_alpha   90.00
_cell.angle_beta   90.00
_cell.angle_gamma   90.00
#
_symmetry.space_group_name_H-M   'P 1'
#
loop_
_entity.id
_entity.type
_entity.pdbx_description
1 polymer ?
#
loop_
_entity_poly.entity_id
_entity_poly.type
_entity_poly.pdbx_seq_one_letter_code
_entity_poly.pdbx_strand_id
1 'polypeptide(L)'
;MLAGARPQQVRGAVLCDGPGLWGGASGPTSSSFTVLPDERSTPDPYALLELSRDLRPRDYAALFARLAVEHSGLDEPITVTTVVRPPWLETVVGEVGVAEGTLAQALATYAAG
;
A
#
# COMPACT_ATOMS: atom_id res chain seq x y z
N MET A 1 -0.91 -4.82 -4.97
CA MET A 1 -1.94 -3.76 -4.81
C MET A 1 -3.14 -4.12 -5.70
N LEU A 2 -4.38 -4.13 -5.19
CA LEU A 2 -5.56 -4.53 -5.99
C LEU A 2 -5.81 -3.61 -7.19
N ALA A 3 -5.60 -2.30 -7.05
CA ALA A 3 -5.79 -1.33 -8.14
C ALA A 3 -4.96 -1.65 -9.40
N GLY A 4 -3.70 -2.07 -9.23
CA GLY A 4 -2.87 -2.52 -10.37
C GLY A 4 -3.14 -3.97 -10.81
N ALA A 5 -3.66 -4.84 -9.93
CA ALA A 5 -3.92 -6.25 -10.26
C ALA A 5 -5.27 -6.49 -10.93
N ARG A 6 -6.29 -5.69 -10.58
CA ARG A 6 -7.68 -5.80 -11.03
C ARG A 6 -8.28 -4.40 -11.27
N PRO A 7 -7.71 -3.63 -12.19
CA PRO A 7 -8.06 -2.23 -12.40
C PRO A 7 -9.53 -2.01 -12.77
N GLN A 8 -10.18 -2.95 -13.46
CA GLN A 8 -11.61 -2.81 -13.79
C GLN A 8 -12.54 -2.92 -12.56
N GLN A 9 -12.03 -3.40 -11.42
CA GLN A 9 -12.79 -3.58 -10.18
C GLN A 9 -12.54 -2.45 -9.18
N VAL A 10 -11.61 -1.53 -9.45
CA VAL A 10 -11.18 -0.49 -8.52
C VAL A 10 -11.15 0.85 -9.24
N ARG A 11 -12.03 1.77 -8.84
CA ARG A 11 -12.09 3.11 -9.46
C ARG A 11 -10.83 3.93 -9.17
N GLY A 12 -10.40 3.93 -7.91
CA GLY A 12 -9.19 4.58 -7.43
C GLY A 12 -8.80 3.98 -6.07
N ALA A 13 -7.58 4.25 -5.62
CA ALA A 13 -7.05 3.73 -4.37
C ALA A 13 -6.54 4.86 -3.48
N VAL A 14 -6.92 4.82 -2.21
CA VAL A 14 -6.38 5.72 -1.19
C VAL A 14 -5.47 4.92 -0.26
N LEU A 15 -4.22 5.36 -0.13
CA LEU A 15 -3.25 4.79 0.79
C LEU A 15 -3.22 5.62 2.07
N CYS A 16 -3.71 5.04 3.18
CA CYS A 16 -3.78 5.69 4.50
C CYS A 16 -2.86 4.98 5.50
N ASP A 17 -2.51 5.67 6.58
CA ASP A 17 -1.79 5.02 7.67
C ASP A 17 -2.69 3.97 8.33
N GLY A 18 -2.11 2.78 8.54
CA GLY A 18 -2.70 1.75 9.36
C GLY A 18 -2.21 1.83 10.82
N PRO A 19 -2.37 0.76 11.61
CA PRO A 19 -1.92 0.69 13.01
C PRO A 19 -0.38 0.62 13.18
N GLY A 20 0.40 1.05 12.16
CA GLY A 20 1.87 1.08 12.21
C GLY A 20 2.59 -0.03 11.43
N LEU A 21 1.88 -0.84 10.65
CA LEU A 21 2.50 -1.88 9.79
C LEU A 21 2.87 -1.32 8.42
N TRP A 22 4.16 -1.15 8.14
CA TRP A 22 4.65 -0.61 6.87
C TRP A 22 5.45 -1.61 6.02
N GLY A 23 5.53 -2.87 6.46
CA GLY A 23 6.26 -3.96 5.80
C GLY A 23 7.60 -4.28 6.47
N GLY A 24 8.26 -5.30 5.94
CA GLY A 24 9.54 -5.80 6.43
C GLY A 24 10.73 -4.91 6.09
N ALA A 25 11.90 -5.33 6.58
CA ALA A 25 13.15 -4.61 6.35
C ALA A 25 13.45 -4.45 4.85
N SER A 26 14.00 -3.30 4.47
CA SER A 26 14.38 -3.00 3.08
C SER A 26 15.73 -3.60 2.65
N GLY A 27 16.28 -4.53 3.45
CA GLY A 27 17.57 -5.17 3.22
C GLY A 27 17.74 -6.44 4.07
N PRO A 28 18.87 -7.14 3.96
CA PRO A 28 19.11 -8.38 4.68
C PRO A 28 19.03 -8.19 6.19
N THR A 29 18.28 -9.06 6.87
CA THR A 29 18.20 -9.12 8.32
C THR A 29 18.35 -10.56 8.80
N SER A 30 18.68 -10.72 10.08
CA SER A 30 18.75 -12.05 10.69
C SER A 30 17.37 -12.69 10.74
N SER A 31 17.30 -13.98 10.38
CA SER A 31 16.09 -14.79 10.59
C SER A 31 15.85 -14.99 12.08
N SER A 32 14.61 -14.79 12.53
CA SER A 32 14.19 -15.12 13.90
C SER A 32 12.86 -15.88 13.88
N PHE A 33 12.77 -16.91 14.72
CA PHE A 33 11.53 -17.62 14.95
C PHE A 33 10.76 -16.95 16.08
N THR A 34 9.50 -16.61 15.82
CA THR A 34 8.61 -16.00 16.82
C THR A 34 7.40 -16.90 17.00
N VAL A 35 7.18 -17.32 18.25
CA VAL A 35 5.98 -18.05 18.64
C VAL A 35 5.06 -17.06 19.32
N LEU A 36 3.85 -16.91 18.80
CA LEU A 36 2.80 -16.10 19.41
C LEU A 36 1.93 -16.99 20.30
N PRO A 37 1.21 -16.43 21.29
CA PRO A 37 0.15 -17.16 21.98
C PRO A 37 -0.82 -17.80 20.99
N ASP A 38 -1.32 -18.99 21.30
CA ASP A 38 -2.36 -19.66 20.50
C ASP A 38 -3.72 -18.98 20.74
N GLU A 39 -3.84 -17.75 20.24
CA GLU A 39 -5.02 -16.90 20.30
C GLU A 39 -5.58 -16.69 18.91
N ARG A 40 -6.78 -17.23 18.66
CA ARG A 40 -7.51 -17.01 17.41
C ARG A 40 -8.38 -15.76 17.53
N SER A 41 -7.74 -14.60 17.50
CA SER A 41 -8.41 -13.31 17.47
C SER A 41 -8.41 -12.71 16.06
N THR A 42 -9.30 -11.73 15.81
CA THR A 42 -9.31 -10.95 14.56
C THR A 42 -8.78 -9.54 14.86
N PRO A 43 -7.78 -9.04 14.11
CA PRO A 43 -7.05 -9.72 13.03
C PRO A 43 -6.15 -10.85 13.53
N ASP A 44 -5.89 -11.86 12.69
CA ASP A 44 -5.05 -13.01 13.06
C ASP A 44 -3.62 -12.55 13.44
N PRO A 45 -3.13 -12.88 14.65
CA PRO A 45 -1.82 -12.41 15.12
C PRO A 45 -0.65 -12.85 14.25
N TYR A 46 -0.69 -14.08 13.72
CA TYR A 46 0.35 -14.58 12.83
C TYR A 46 0.31 -13.85 11.48
N ALA A 47 -0.87 -13.57 10.93
CA ALA A 47 -1.00 -12.77 9.72
C ALA A 47 -0.43 -11.36 9.90
N LEU A 48 -0.67 -10.70 11.04
CA LEU A 48 -0.07 -9.39 11.33
C LEU A 48 1.46 -9.48 11.42
N LEU A 49 2.00 -10.52 12.07
CA LEU A 49 3.43 -10.75 12.16
C LEU A 49 4.06 -10.96 10.79
N GLU A 50 3.48 -11.80 9.93
CA GLU A 50 3.98 -12.04 8.58
C GLU A 50 3.88 -10.77 7.71
N LEU A 51 2.76 -10.04 7.77
CA LEU A 51 2.60 -8.77 7.05
C LEU A 51 3.59 -7.69 7.53
N SER A 52 4.00 -7.72 8.80
CA SER A 52 5.03 -6.82 9.34
C SER A 52 6.43 -7.12 8.81
N ARG A 53 6.64 -8.34 8.27
CA ARG A 53 7.92 -8.83 7.74
C ARG A 53 7.95 -8.96 6.23
N ASP A 54 6.80 -8.78 5.58
CA ASP A 54 6.64 -8.81 4.13
C ASP A 54 7.58 -7.82 3.43
N LEU A 55 8.52 -8.34 2.65
CA LEU A 55 9.45 -7.53 1.90
C LEU A 55 8.69 -6.77 0.79
N ARG A 56 8.87 -5.46 0.75
CA ARG A 56 8.31 -4.60 -0.31
C ARG A 56 9.42 -3.87 -1.05
N PRO A 57 9.99 -4.51 -2.09
CA PRO A 57 10.96 -3.85 -2.96
C PRO A 57 10.34 -2.61 -3.61
N ARG A 58 11.15 -1.56 -3.77
CA ARG A 58 10.72 -0.26 -4.29
C ARG A 58 10.18 -0.35 -5.71
N ASP A 59 10.90 -1.08 -6.56
CA ASP A 59 10.58 -1.35 -7.96
C ASP A 59 9.29 -2.16 -8.11
N TYR A 60 9.10 -3.16 -7.25
CA TYR A 60 7.85 -3.92 -7.20
C TYR A 60 6.65 -3.04 -6.84
N ALA A 61 6.79 -2.17 -5.83
CA ALA A 61 5.72 -1.25 -5.44
C ALA A 61 5.40 -0.24 -6.57
N ALA A 62 6.43 0.33 -7.19
CA ALA A 62 6.30 1.25 -8.32
C ALA A 62 5.58 0.61 -9.53
N LEU A 63 5.89 -0.65 -9.84
CA LEU A 63 5.23 -1.39 -10.92
C LEU A 63 3.71 -1.44 -10.72
N PHE A 64 3.24 -1.72 -9.50
CA PHE A 64 1.81 -1.73 -9.20
C PHE A 64 1.15 -0.36 -9.33
N ALA A 65 1.86 0.72 -8.99
CA ALA A 65 1.36 2.08 -9.18
C ALA A 65 1.18 2.39 -10.67
N ARG A 66 2.20 2.09 -11.49
CA ARG A 66 2.15 2.26 -12.95
C ARG A 66 1.01 1.47 -13.59
N LEU A 67 0.80 0.21 -13.16
CA LEU A 67 -0.32 -0.60 -13.65
C LEU A 67 -1.67 0.05 -13.34
N ALA A 68 -1.84 0.66 -12.16
CA ALA A 68 -3.08 1.37 -11.83
C ALA A 68 -3.27 2.62 -12.70
N VAL A 69 -2.20 3.40 -12.92
CA VAL A 69 -2.21 4.58 -13.82
C VAL A 69 -2.63 4.18 -15.23
N GLU A 70 -2.02 3.14 -15.80
CA GLU A 70 -2.27 2.72 -17.17
C GLU A 70 -3.70 2.19 -17.39
N HIS A 71 -4.29 1.53 -16.38
CA HIS A 71 -5.53 0.77 -16.59
C HIS A 71 -6.77 1.33 -15.89
N SER A 72 -6.64 2.36 -15.05
CA SER A 72 -7.78 2.95 -14.29
C SER A 72 -8.68 3.86 -15.14
N GLY A 73 -8.12 4.48 -16.18
CA GLY A 73 -8.77 5.55 -16.93
C GLY A 73 -8.90 6.87 -16.17
N LEU A 74 -8.19 7.03 -15.05
CA LEU A 74 -8.06 8.29 -14.31
C LEU A 74 -6.66 8.86 -14.51
N ASP A 75 -6.54 10.20 -14.47
CA ASP A 75 -5.23 10.88 -14.49
C ASP A 75 -4.43 10.57 -13.21
N GLU A 76 -5.12 10.49 -12.06
CA GLU A 76 -4.52 10.26 -10.74
C GLU A 76 -5.27 9.17 -9.93
N PRO A 77 -5.13 7.88 -10.28
CA PRO A 77 -5.90 6.81 -9.65
C PRO A 77 -5.43 6.39 -8.26
N ILE A 78 -4.30 6.93 -7.78
CA ILE A 78 -3.78 6.65 -6.45
C ILE A 78 -3.59 7.97 -5.72
N THR A 79 -4.16 8.09 -4.52
CA THR A 79 -3.85 9.18 -3.59
C THR A 79 -3.19 8.65 -2.34
N VAL A 80 -2.05 9.22 -1.97
CA VAL A 80 -1.32 8.91 -0.74
C VAL A 80 -1.67 9.95 0.32
N THR A 81 -2.21 9.48 1.44
CA THR A 81 -2.63 10.31 2.58
C THR A 81 -1.90 9.91 3.86
N THR A 82 -0.95 8.98 3.79
CA THR A 82 -0.16 8.54 4.94
C THR A 82 0.66 9.71 5.50
N VAL A 83 1.14 9.57 6.72
CA VAL A 83 2.17 10.38 7.36
C VAL A 83 3.50 9.65 7.29
N VAL A 84 3.49 8.32 7.50
CA VAL A 84 4.71 7.52 7.44
C VAL A 84 5.10 7.26 5.99
N ARG A 85 6.37 7.51 5.65
CA ARG A 85 6.93 7.39 4.30
C ARG A 85 8.06 6.34 4.28
N PRO A 86 7.75 5.04 4.27
CA PRO A 86 8.78 4.04 4.08
C PRO A 86 9.38 4.13 2.67
N PRO A 87 10.61 3.64 2.45
CA PRO A 87 11.31 3.69 1.17
C PRO A 87 10.50 3.28 -0.08
N TRP A 88 9.68 2.24 0.04
CA TRP A 88 8.84 1.77 -1.07
C TRP A 88 7.70 2.74 -1.38
N LEU A 89 7.15 3.40 -0.37
CA LEU A 89 6.05 4.35 -0.54
C LEU A 89 6.57 5.68 -1.08
N GLU A 90 7.75 6.13 -0.66
CA GLU A 90 8.41 7.30 -1.28
C GLU A 90 8.59 7.10 -2.79
N THR A 91 8.92 5.87 -3.20
CA THR A 91 9.06 5.54 -4.61
C THR A 91 7.72 5.62 -5.33
N VAL A 92 6.64 5.11 -4.72
CA VAL A 92 5.28 5.21 -5.27
C VAL A 92 4.83 6.68 -5.37
N VAL A 93 5.09 7.50 -4.36
CA VAL A 93 4.77 8.95 -4.38
C VAL A 93 5.49 9.66 -5.53
N GLY A 94 6.69 9.22 -5.89
CA GLY A 94 7.45 9.78 -7.02
C GLY A 94 6.96 9.35 -8.40
N GLU A 95 5.99 8.43 -8.52
CA GLU A 95 5.46 7.99 -9.81
C GLU A 95 4.46 9.02 -10.39
N VAL A 96 4.52 9.21 -11.70
CA VAL A 96 3.56 10.08 -12.41
C VAL A 96 2.15 9.48 -12.29
N GLY A 97 1.16 10.32 -11.98
CA GLY A 97 -0.22 9.90 -11.76
C GLY A 97 -0.52 9.43 -10.33
N VAL A 98 0.42 9.63 -9.40
CA VAL A 98 0.17 9.47 -7.96
C VAL A 98 0.02 10.84 -7.32
N ALA A 99 -1.10 11.07 -6.65
CA ALA A 99 -1.38 12.30 -5.93
C ALA A 99 -1.06 12.18 -4.44
N GLU A 100 -0.74 13.31 -3.80
CA GLU A 100 -0.71 13.45 -2.34
C GLU A 100 -1.86 14.35 -1.88
N GLY A 101 -2.52 14.01 -0.78
CA GLY A 101 -3.62 14.83 -0.28
C GLY A 101 -4.30 14.27 0.95
N THR A 102 -5.51 14.76 1.22
CA THR A 102 -6.34 14.28 2.32
C THR A 102 -7.27 13.15 1.89
N LEU A 103 -7.67 12.31 2.84
CA LEU A 103 -8.65 11.25 2.60
C LEU A 103 -9.97 11.81 2.05
N ALA A 104 -10.44 12.94 2.59
CA ALA A 104 -11.69 13.57 2.15
C ALA A 104 -11.65 14.00 0.68
N GLN A 105 -10.54 14.61 0.24
CA GLN A 105 -10.36 15.00 -1.16
C GLN A 105 -10.30 13.79 -2.08
N ALA A 106 -9.51 12.78 -1.71
CA ALA A 106 -9.37 11.56 -2.51
C ALA A 106 -10.70 10.84 -2.72
N LEU A 107 -11.49 10.70 -1.65
CA LEU A 107 -12.81 10.08 -1.71
C LEU A 107 -13.78 10.90 -2.58
N ALA A 108 -13.76 12.23 -2.48
CA ALA A 108 -14.57 13.09 -3.33
C ALA A 108 -14.22 12.93 -4.81
N THR A 109 -12.91 12.89 -5.15
CA THR A 109 -12.43 12.66 -6.51
C THR A 109 -12.92 11.33 -7.07
N TYR A 110 -12.78 10.23 -6.32
CA TYR A 110 -13.13 8.89 -6.81
C TYR A 110 -14.63 8.58 -6.78
N ALA A 111 -15.44 9.37 -6.07
CA ALA A 111 -16.89 9.27 -6.08
C ALA A 111 -17.55 10.09 -7.21
N ALA A 112 -16.85 11.09 -7.76
CA ALA A 112 -17.41 12.02 -8.75
C ALA A 112 -17.39 11.50 -10.20
N GLY A 113 -16.66 10.41 -10.48
CA GLY A 113 -16.51 9.84 -11.82
C GLY A 113 -16.84 8.37 -11.87
#